data_AF-A0A073AVX0-F1
#
_entry.id   AF-A0A073AVX0-F1
#
_cell.length_a   1.000
_cell.length_b   1.000
_cell.length_c   1.000
_cell.angle_alpha   90.00
_cell.angle_beta   90.00
_cell.angle_gamma   90.00
#
_symmetry.space_group_name_H-M   'P 1'
#
loop_
_entity.id
_entity.type
_entity.pdbx_description
1 polymer ?
#
loop_
_entity_poly.entity_id
_entity_poly.type
_entity_poly.pdbx_seq_one_letter_code
_entity_poly.pdbx_strand_id
1 'polypeptide(L)'
;MAILTNYSKSYLCMLETGQRAISVDIVIAYERVIGPIGNDMWRRRNITHPRVMQLKRPDLLRLVESVEAGTPGSLLDTPTSLAADELLARRVSSDGASHLRAWMKEGKTATLRVNSLSILARRGDPQDAPDIIQVLEEDPRVRRLSLASSVSRLMQYDWSTCLGIVDDPATAPDPERLAKRLARDATDVKHAEARWCGAYLLKELAPVLAR
;
A
#
# COMPACT_ATOMS: atom_id res chain seq x y z
N MET A 1 10.30 -16.34 19.53
CA MET A 1 11.19 -15.19 19.27
C MET A 1 12.66 -15.55 19.30
N ALA A 2 13.20 -16.13 20.37
CA ALA A 2 14.62 -16.52 20.46
C ALA A 2 15.20 -17.25 19.23
N ILE A 3 14.54 -18.30 18.74
CA ILE A 3 14.97 -19.07 17.54
C ILE A 3 14.96 -18.21 16.28
N LEU A 4 13.98 -17.30 16.15
CA LEU A 4 13.76 -16.53 14.93
C LEU A 4 14.66 -15.28 14.87
N THR A 5 14.97 -14.67 16.02
CA THR A 5 15.82 -13.48 16.11
C THR A 5 17.29 -13.81 16.37
N ASN A 6 17.62 -15.09 16.63
CA ASN A 6 18.94 -15.59 16.98
C ASN A 6 19.52 -14.99 18.28
N TYR A 7 18.64 -14.57 19.20
CA TYR A 7 18.99 -14.12 20.54
C TYR A 7 18.61 -15.15 21.60
N SER A 8 19.32 -15.18 22.73
CA SER A 8 19.01 -16.10 23.83
C SER A 8 17.67 -15.76 24.50
N LYS A 9 16.96 -16.79 24.98
CA LYS A 9 15.68 -16.60 25.68
C LYS A 9 15.81 -15.71 26.92
N SER A 10 16.90 -15.86 27.68
CA SER A 10 17.18 -15.05 28.87
C SER A 10 17.39 -13.58 28.52
N TYR A 11 18.11 -13.29 27.42
CA TYR A 11 18.32 -11.93 26.94
C TYR A 11 17.01 -11.26 26.51
N LEU A 12 16.16 -11.96 25.76
CA LEU A 12 14.86 -11.44 25.36
C LEU A 12 13.92 -11.23 26.56
N CYS A 13 13.93 -12.14 27.53
CA CYS A 13 13.12 -11.99 28.76
C CYS A 13 13.48 -10.72 29.53
N MET A 14 14.78 -10.40 29.69
CA MET A 14 15.22 -9.16 30.34
C MET A 14 14.77 -7.90 29.58
N LEU A 15 14.71 -7.95 28.24
CA LEU A 15 14.20 -6.85 27.41
C LEU A 15 12.68 -6.70 27.55
N GLU A 16 11.94 -7.80 27.46
CA GLU A 16 10.47 -7.83 27.51
C GLU A 16 9.90 -7.47 28.89
N THR A 17 10.67 -7.72 29.96
CA THR A 17 10.33 -7.35 31.34
C THR A 17 10.83 -5.96 31.74
N GLY A 18 11.48 -5.22 30.81
CA GLY A 18 11.99 -3.87 31.05
C GLY A 18 13.24 -3.80 31.93
N GLN A 19 13.83 -4.95 32.29
CA GLN A 19 15.08 -5.02 33.05
C GLN A 19 16.30 -4.56 32.23
N ARG A 20 16.19 -4.55 30.90
CA ARG A 20 17.21 -4.05 29.99
C ARG A 20 16.59 -3.19 28.90
N ALA A 21 17.26 -2.11 28.54
CA ALA A 21 16.81 -1.21 27.47
C ALA A 21 16.88 -1.90 26.09
N ILE A 22 15.87 -1.63 25.27
CA ILE A 22 15.79 -2.13 23.89
C ILE A 22 16.82 -1.41 23.02
N SER A 23 17.69 -2.18 22.34
CA SER A 23 18.65 -1.65 21.38
C SER A 23 18.07 -1.62 19.95
N VAL A 24 18.65 -0.79 19.08
CA VAL A 24 18.27 -0.71 17.65
C VAL A 24 18.43 -2.06 16.95
N ASP A 25 19.46 -2.83 17.27
CA ASP A 25 19.68 -4.16 16.67
C ASP A 25 18.59 -5.17 17.04
N ILE A 26 18.02 -5.06 18.25
CA ILE A 26 16.88 -5.88 18.66
C ILE A 26 15.62 -5.47 17.91
N VAL A 27 15.41 -4.17 17.72
CA VAL A 27 14.31 -3.67 16.89
C VAL A 27 14.45 -4.25 15.49
N ILE A 28 15.60 -4.10 14.83
CA ILE A 28 15.84 -4.65 13.48
C ILE A 28 15.62 -6.17 13.42
N ALA A 29 16.10 -6.92 14.43
CA ALA A 29 15.94 -8.36 14.47
C ALA A 29 14.48 -8.79 14.65
N TYR A 30 13.72 -8.07 15.49
CA TYR A 30 12.29 -8.27 15.62
C TYR A 30 11.60 -7.89 14.31
N GLU A 31 11.89 -6.72 13.73
CA GLU A 31 11.33 -6.25 12.46
C GLU A 31 11.56 -7.24 11.30
N ARG A 32 12.73 -7.88 11.24
CA ARG A 32 13.03 -8.92 10.25
C ARG A 32 12.13 -10.14 10.37
N VAL A 33 11.73 -10.49 11.60
CA VAL A 33 10.98 -11.72 11.92
C VAL A 33 9.47 -11.48 11.92
N ILE A 34 9.02 -10.37 12.47
CA ILE A 34 7.60 -10.08 12.69
C ILE A 34 7.09 -8.97 11.75
N GLY A 35 7.99 -8.21 11.14
CA GLY A 35 7.67 -6.95 10.46
C GLY A 35 7.81 -5.74 11.39
N PRO A 36 7.79 -4.50 10.84
CA PRO A 36 8.01 -3.26 11.59
C PRO A 36 7.04 -3.11 12.77
N ILE A 37 7.56 -2.95 13.99
CA ILE A 37 6.76 -3.03 15.22
C ILE A 37 5.77 -1.84 15.32
N GLY A 38 4.48 -2.13 15.59
CA GLY A 38 3.43 -1.12 15.77
C GLY A 38 2.46 -0.99 14.59
N ASN A 39 1.79 0.16 14.45
CA ASN A 39 0.90 0.47 13.33
C ASN A 39 1.60 0.44 11.95
N ASP A 40 2.94 0.33 11.95
CA ASP A 40 3.78 0.25 10.77
C ASP A 40 3.86 -1.15 10.13
N MET A 41 3.51 -2.23 10.85
CA MET A 41 3.53 -3.62 10.32
C MET A 41 2.71 -3.79 9.04
N TRP A 42 1.60 -3.03 8.92
CA TRP A 42 0.66 -3.06 7.80
C TRP A 42 0.97 -1.99 6.75
N ARG A 43 1.54 -0.87 7.19
CA ARG A 43 1.75 0.31 6.34
C ARG A 43 2.97 0.16 5.45
N ARG A 44 3.97 -0.64 5.83
CA ARG A 44 5.28 -0.72 5.16
C ARG A 44 5.45 -1.84 4.11
N ARG A 45 4.43 -2.65 3.85
CA ARG A 45 4.57 -3.79 2.92
C ARG A 45 4.26 -3.36 1.49
N ASN A 46 5.20 -3.66 0.59
CA ASN A 46 4.94 -3.53 -0.84
C ASN A 46 3.87 -4.53 -1.28
N ILE A 47 3.22 -4.21 -2.39
CA ILE A 47 2.39 -5.18 -3.11
C ILE A 47 3.28 -6.31 -3.65
N THR A 48 2.68 -7.48 -3.79
CA THR A 48 3.29 -8.71 -4.31
C THR A 48 3.27 -8.78 -5.84
N HIS A 49 2.92 -7.68 -6.53
CA HIS A 49 2.90 -7.62 -7.98
C HIS A 49 4.29 -7.95 -8.55
N PRO A 50 4.41 -8.87 -9.54
CA PRO A 50 5.71 -9.38 -10.01
C PRO A 50 6.61 -8.31 -10.64
N ARG A 51 6.02 -7.26 -11.20
CA ARG A 51 6.73 -6.11 -11.82
C ARG A 51 6.76 -4.86 -10.94
N VAL A 52 6.53 -4.98 -9.64
CA VAL A 52 6.59 -3.80 -8.75
C VAL A 52 7.98 -3.16 -8.79
N MET A 53 8.03 -1.83 -8.79
CA MET A 53 9.27 -1.06 -8.85
C MET A 53 10.22 -1.41 -7.70
N GLN A 54 11.37 -2.00 -8.04
CA GLN A 54 12.51 -2.24 -7.15
C GLN A 54 13.59 -1.17 -7.41
N LEU A 55 13.26 0.10 -7.20
CA LEU A 55 14.16 1.20 -7.53
C LEU A 55 15.16 1.47 -6.41
N LYS A 56 16.42 1.70 -6.77
CA LYS A 56 17.42 2.27 -5.86
C LYS A 56 17.16 3.78 -5.71
N ARG A 57 17.64 4.39 -4.62
CA ARG A 57 17.46 5.83 -4.35
C ARG A 57 17.77 6.77 -5.53
N PRO A 58 18.85 6.59 -6.31
CA PRO A 58 19.14 7.44 -7.46
C PRO A 58 18.06 7.39 -8.55
N ASP A 59 17.50 6.22 -8.80
CA ASP A 59 16.45 6.04 -9.82
C ASP A 59 15.12 6.65 -9.37
N LEU A 60 14.89 6.70 -8.06
CA LEU A 60 13.72 7.39 -7.48
C LEU A 60 13.80 8.91 -7.64
N LEU A 61 14.98 9.53 -7.60
CA LEU A 61 15.12 10.97 -7.83
C LEU A 61 14.87 11.34 -9.30
N ARG A 62 15.36 10.51 -10.23
CA ARG A 62 15.03 10.65 -11.66
C ARG A 62 13.53 10.52 -11.91
N LEU A 63 12.84 9.67 -11.14
CA LEU A 63 11.40 9.54 -11.21
C LEU A 63 10.68 10.83 -10.78
N VAL A 64 11.17 11.49 -9.72
CA VAL A 64 10.67 12.82 -9.33
C VAL A 64 10.87 13.81 -10.48
N GLU A 65 12.07 13.91 -11.03
CA GLU A 65 12.38 14.81 -12.16
C GLU A 65 11.47 14.54 -13.37
N SER A 66 11.22 13.26 -13.68
CA SER A 66 10.31 12.83 -14.76
C SER A 66 8.88 13.35 -14.53
N VAL A 67 8.37 13.23 -13.31
CA VAL A 67 7.04 13.71 -12.92
C VAL A 67 6.96 15.24 -13.00
N GLU A 68 7.97 15.94 -12.50
CA GLU A 68 8.06 17.41 -12.60
C GLU A 68 8.06 17.87 -14.07
N ALA A 69 8.77 17.16 -14.94
CA ALA A 69 8.84 17.45 -16.36
C ALA A 69 7.57 17.04 -17.16
N GLY A 70 6.56 16.48 -16.50
CA GLY A 70 5.33 16.03 -17.18
C GLY A 70 5.54 14.81 -18.07
N THR A 71 6.52 13.97 -17.74
CA THR A 71 6.79 12.73 -18.45
C THR A 71 6.54 11.53 -17.52
N PRO A 72 5.62 10.60 -17.86
CA PRO A 72 5.29 9.47 -16.99
C PRO A 72 6.47 8.54 -16.68
N GLY A 73 7.43 8.41 -17.60
CA GLY A 73 8.57 7.51 -17.44
C GLY A 73 8.14 6.08 -17.09
N SER A 74 8.77 5.49 -16.08
CA SER A 74 8.42 4.15 -15.59
C SER A 74 7.05 4.04 -14.93
N LEU A 75 6.40 5.16 -14.54
CA LEU A 75 5.03 5.11 -14.02
C LEU A 75 4.02 4.64 -15.08
N LEU A 76 4.40 4.68 -16.36
CA LEU A 76 3.51 4.31 -17.47
C LEU A 76 3.03 2.86 -17.39
N ASP A 77 3.86 1.91 -16.97
CA ASP A 77 3.53 0.48 -17.07
C ASP A 77 4.08 -0.37 -15.92
N THR A 78 4.84 0.24 -15.02
CA THR A 78 5.48 -0.44 -13.90
C THR A 78 4.78 0.01 -12.60
N PRO A 79 4.11 -0.90 -11.88
CA PRO A 79 3.46 -0.55 -10.61
C PRO A 79 4.46 -0.04 -9.60
N THR A 80 4.13 1.06 -8.92
CA THR A 80 5.00 1.64 -7.91
C THR A 80 5.05 0.79 -6.64
N SER A 81 6.20 0.85 -5.97
CA SER A 81 6.31 0.37 -4.60
C SER A 81 5.82 1.44 -3.64
N LEU A 82 5.45 1.02 -2.43
CA LEU A 82 5.07 1.92 -1.35
C LEU A 82 6.11 3.04 -1.14
N ALA A 83 7.39 2.66 -1.09
CA ALA A 83 8.49 3.59 -0.86
C ALA A 83 8.62 4.61 -2.00
N ALA A 84 8.32 4.21 -3.24
CA ALA A 84 8.29 5.12 -4.38
C ALA A 84 7.12 6.10 -4.25
N ASP A 85 5.92 5.62 -3.91
CA ASP A 85 4.76 6.50 -3.73
C ASP A 85 4.97 7.50 -2.62
N GLU A 86 5.49 7.07 -1.46
CA GLU A 86 5.75 7.95 -0.32
C GLU A 86 6.81 9.01 -0.64
N LEU A 87 7.84 8.65 -1.40
CA LEU A 87 8.85 9.62 -1.83
C LEU A 87 8.25 10.63 -2.80
N LEU A 88 7.55 10.18 -3.83
CA LEU A 88 6.91 11.04 -4.83
C LEU A 88 5.89 11.97 -4.17
N ALA A 89 5.04 11.44 -3.29
CA ALA A 89 4.08 12.23 -2.54
C ALA A 89 4.73 13.38 -1.76
N ARG A 90 5.91 13.15 -1.15
CA ARG A 90 6.64 14.16 -0.37
C ARG A 90 7.48 15.13 -1.19
N ARG A 91 7.90 14.74 -2.39
CA ARG A 91 8.92 15.48 -3.17
C ARG A 91 8.35 16.21 -4.37
N VAL A 92 7.24 15.74 -4.92
CA VAL A 92 6.61 16.35 -6.08
C VAL A 92 5.99 17.70 -5.72
N SER A 93 6.26 18.71 -6.54
CA SER A 93 5.75 20.08 -6.45
C SER A 93 4.24 20.17 -6.74
N SER A 94 3.67 21.38 -6.73
CA SER A 94 2.30 21.61 -7.20
C SER A 94 2.11 21.27 -8.68
N ASP A 95 3.13 21.51 -9.49
CA ASP A 95 3.07 21.36 -10.94
C ASP A 95 3.13 19.88 -11.29
N GLY A 96 4.08 19.14 -10.71
CA GLY A 96 4.11 17.69 -10.84
C GLY A 96 2.85 17.01 -10.25
N ALA A 97 2.27 17.55 -9.18
CA ALA A 97 0.98 17.06 -8.67
C ALA A 97 -0.15 17.28 -9.68
N SER A 98 -0.11 18.37 -10.45
CA SER A 98 -1.08 18.64 -11.52
C SER A 98 -0.92 17.65 -12.67
N HIS A 99 0.31 17.25 -13.03
CA HIS A 99 0.54 16.14 -13.97
C HIS A 99 -0.03 14.81 -13.46
N LEU A 100 0.18 14.48 -12.17
CA LEU A 100 -0.38 13.28 -11.56
C LEU A 100 -1.92 13.29 -11.59
N ARG A 101 -2.57 14.44 -11.36
CA ARG A 101 -4.04 14.55 -11.46
C ARG A 101 -4.52 14.30 -12.88
N ALA A 102 -3.86 14.88 -13.88
CA ALA A 102 -4.18 14.63 -15.28
C ALA A 102 -3.99 13.15 -15.63
N TRP A 103 -2.88 12.54 -15.19
CA TRP A 103 -2.61 11.14 -15.43
C TRP A 103 -3.51 10.18 -14.67
N MET A 104 -4.01 10.54 -13.50
CA MET A 104 -5.00 9.75 -12.76
C MET A 104 -6.31 9.62 -13.55
N LYS A 105 -6.75 10.71 -14.21
CA LYS A 105 -8.01 10.77 -14.96
C LYS A 105 -7.85 10.22 -16.39
N GLU A 106 -6.79 10.63 -17.07
CA GLU A 106 -6.65 10.47 -18.53
C GLU A 106 -5.40 9.69 -18.94
N GLY A 107 -4.62 9.19 -17.98
CA GLY A 107 -3.38 8.45 -18.24
C GLY A 107 -3.62 7.28 -19.18
N LYS A 108 -2.72 7.07 -20.15
CA LYS A 108 -2.88 6.09 -21.23
C LYS A 108 -3.10 4.65 -20.76
N THR A 109 -2.55 4.27 -19.62
CA THR A 109 -2.62 2.92 -19.06
C THR A 109 -3.33 2.93 -17.70
N ALA A 110 -3.96 1.81 -17.35
CA ALA A 110 -4.53 1.66 -16.01
C ALA A 110 -3.45 1.71 -14.92
N THR A 111 -2.23 1.22 -15.21
CA THR A 111 -1.09 1.29 -14.27
C THR A 111 -0.70 2.74 -13.99
N LEU A 112 -0.62 3.60 -15.02
CA LEU A 112 -0.31 5.01 -14.81
C LEU A 112 -1.39 5.69 -13.97
N ARG A 113 -2.67 5.41 -14.27
CA ARG A 113 -3.80 5.96 -13.52
C ARG A 113 -3.75 5.55 -12.04
N VAL A 114 -3.55 4.25 -11.77
CA VAL A 114 -3.43 3.71 -10.40
C VAL A 114 -2.20 4.27 -9.67
N ASN A 115 -1.02 4.27 -10.29
CA ASN A 115 0.19 4.81 -9.69
C ASN A 115 -0.03 6.28 -9.30
N SER A 116 -0.60 7.08 -10.21
CA SER A 116 -0.86 8.50 -9.98
C SER A 116 -1.87 8.70 -8.84
N LEU A 117 -2.94 7.90 -8.83
CA LEU A 117 -3.94 7.87 -7.77
C LEU A 117 -3.32 7.55 -6.40
N SER A 118 -2.51 6.49 -6.31
CA SER A 118 -1.87 6.07 -5.06
C SER A 118 -0.86 7.10 -4.54
N ILE A 119 -0.13 7.79 -5.44
CA ILE A 119 0.77 8.89 -5.06
C ILE A 119 -0.05 10.06 -4.49
N LEU A 120 -1.09 10.51 -5.20
CA LEU A 120 -1.96 11.62 -4.75
C LEU A 120 -2.64 11.30 -3.41
N ALA A 121 -3.17 10.08 -3.26
CA ALA A 121 -3.81 9.64 -2.03
C ALA A 121 -2.88 9.70 -0.81
N ARG A 122 -1.56 9.55 -1.01
CA ARG A 122 -0.53 9.66 0.05
C ARG A 122 -0.08 11.07 0.33
N ARG A 123 -0.25 12.01 -0.62
CA ARG A 123 -0.05 13.43 -0.34
C ARG A 123 -1.04 13.92 0.71
N GLY A 124 -2.25 13.33 0.71
CA GLY A 124 -3.29 13.63 1.68
C GLY A 124 -3.86 15.04 1.52
N ASP A 125 -3.78 15.61 0.32
CA ASP A 125 -4.45 16.87 -0.01
C ASP A 125 -5.97 16.63 -0.05
N PRO A 126 -6.77 17.31 0.79
CA PRO A 126 -8.23 17.13 0.79
C PRO A 126 -8.89 17.40 -0.56
N GLN A 127 -8.27 18.22 -1.42
CA GLN A 127 -8.81 18.55 -2.75
C GLN A 127 -8.76 17.36 -3.72
N ASP A 128 -7.84 16.42 -3.52
CA ASP A 128 -7.69 15.26 -4.41
C ASP A 128 -8.71 14.15 -4.09
N ALA A 129 -9.28 14.13 -2.87
CA ALA A 129 -10.12 13.04 -2.41
C ALA A 129 -11.39 12.80 -3.25
N PRO A 130 -12.17 13.82 -3.66
CA PRO A 130 -13.34 13.62 -4.51
C PRO A 130 -12.96 13.02 -5.88
N ASP A 131 -11.89 13.51 -6.50
CA ASP A 131 -11.40 13.02 -7.79
C ASP A 131 -10.91 11.57 -7.71
N ILE A 132 -10.20 11.22 -6.63
CA ILE A 132 -9.76 9.84 -6.37
C ILE A 132 -10.96 8.90 -6.26
N ILE A 133 -11.99 9.30 -5.49
CA ILE A 133 -13.21 8.50 -5.33
C ILE A 133 -13.93 8.34 -6.66
N GLN A 134 -14.08 9.43 -7.42
CA GLN A 134 -14.73 9.39 -8.73
C GLN A 134 -14.03 8.41 -9.68
N VAL A 135 -12.70 8.44 -9.77
CA VAL A 135 -11.93 7.52 -10.63
C VAL A 135 -12.13 6.07 -10.18
N LEU A 136 -12.14 5.79 -8.88
CA LEU A 136 -12.42 4.46 -8.35
C LEU A 136 -13.86 4.00 -8.68
N GLU A 137 -14.82 4.90 -8.74
CA GLU A 137 -16.23 4.63 -9.08
C GLU A 137 -16.51 4.52 -10.58
N GLU A 138 -15.70 5.13 -11.43
CA GLU A 138 -15.96 5.22 -12.88
C GLU A 138 -15.04 4.34 -13.74
N ASP A 139 -13.80 4.05 -13.29
CA ASP A 139 -12.85 3.21 -14.03
C ASP A 139 -12.72 1.81 -13.40
N PRO A 140 -13.35 0.75 -13.98
CA PRO A 140 -13.30 -0.60 -13.44
C PRO A 140 -11.89 -1.20 -13.43
N ARG A 141 -11.01 -0.79 -14.35
CA ARG A 141 -9.63 -1.30 -14.40
C ARG A 141 -8.80 -0.72 -13.27
N VAL A 142 -8.94 0.59 -13.02
CA VAL A 142 -8.29 1.25 -11.88
C VAL A 142 -8.83 0.68 -10.57
N ARG A 143 -10.16 0.58 -10.43
CA ARG A 143 -10.80 -0.06 -9.26
C ARG A 143 -10.20 -1.43 -8.98
N ARG A 144 -10.22 -2.33 -9.97
CA ARG A 144 -9.75 -3.71 -9.79
C ARG A 144 -8.29 -3.75 -9.33
N LEU A 145 -7.42 -2.92 -9.90
CA LEU A 145 -6.01 -2.86 -9.52
C LEU A 145 -5.80 -2.25 -8.12
N SER A 146 -6.49 -1.17 -7.77
CA SER A 146 -6.42 -0.55 -6.43
C SER A 146 -6.93 -1.48 -5.33
N LEU A 147 -8.03 -2.20 -5.59
CA LEU A 147 -8.56 -3.22 -4.68
C LEU A 147 -7.55 -4.37 -4.50
N ALA A 148 -6.97 -4.88 -5.58
CA ALA A 148 -5.99 -5.97 -5.52
C ALA A 148 -4.71 -5.53 -4.81
N SER A 149 -4.25 -4.30 -5.03
CA SER A 149 -3.14 -3.68 -4.30
C SER A 149 -3.43 -3.59 -2.80
N SER A 150 -4.67 -3.25 -2.43
CA SER A 150 -5.10 -3.20 -1.02
C SER A 150 -5.07 -4.59 -0.38
N VAL A 151 -5.67 -5.60 -1.02
CA VAL A 151 -5.62 -7.00 -0.55
C VAL A 151 -4.17 -7.49 -0.44
N SER A 152 -3.35 -7.21 -1.44
CA SER A 152 -1.94 -7.60 -1.49
C SER A 152 -1.14 -6.97 -0.35
N ARG A 153 -1.25 -5.66 -0.13
CA ARG A 153 -0.58 -4.97 0.98
C ARG A 153 -1.03 -5.50 2.33
N LEU A 154 -2.33 -5.72 2.51
CA LEU A 154 -2.89 -6.15 3.78
C LEU A 154 -2.56 -7.60 4.08
N MET A 155 -2.66 -8.52 3.12
CA MET A 155 -2.60 -9.96 3.35
C MET A 155 -1.29 -10.61 2.89
N GLN A 156 -0.57 -9.98 1.96
CA GLN A 156 0.64 -10.51 1.32
C GLN A 156 0.41 -11.85 0.60
N TYR A 157 -0.78 -12.04 0.04
CA TYR A 157 -1.02 -13.11 -0.93
C TYR A 157 -0.32 -12.79 -2.24
N ASP A 158 -0.06 -13.81 -3.07
CA ASP A 158 0.42 -13.58 -4.42
C ASP A 158 -0.59 -12.75 -5.24
N TRP A 159 -0.09 -12.10 -6.29
CA TRP A 159 -0.90 -11.15 -7.05
C TRP A 159 -2.13 -11.79 -7.72
N SER A 160 -2.02 -13.03 -8.21
CA SER A 160 -3.14 -13.77 -8.79
C SER A 160 -4.25 -14.03 -7.77
N THR A 161 -3.88 -14.48 -6.56
CA THR A 161 -4.83 -14.65 -5.46
C THR A 161 -5.51 -13.34 -5.10
N CYS A 162 -4.77 -12.23 -5.07
CA CYS A 162 -5.35 -10.91 -4.78
C CYS A 162 -6.39 -10.51 -5.84
N LEU A 163 -6.12 -10.74 -7.12
CA LEU A 163 -7.09 -10.50 -8.19
C LEU A 163 -8.32 -11.41 -8.07
N GLY A 164 -8.10 -12.69 -7.76
CA GLY A 164 -9.20 -13.65 -7.55
C GLY A 164 -10.14 -13.22 -6.43
N ILE A 165 -9.61 -12.71 -5.31
CA ILE A 165 -10.42 -12.19 -4.18
C ILE A 165 -11.24 -10.97 -4.59
N VAL A 166 -10.68 -10.09 -5.42
CA VAL A 166 -11.39 -8.89 -5.90
C VAL A 166 -12.52 -9.28 -6.85
N ASP A 167 -12.30 -10.30 -7.68
CA ASP A 167 -13.30 -10.78 -8.64
C ASP A 167 -14.38 -11.66 -7.94
N ASP A 168 -14.00 -12.44 -6.93
CA ASP A 168 -14.87 -13.25 -6.07
C ASP A 168 -14.36 -13.28 -4.62
N PRO A 169 -14.96 -12.48 -3.71
CA PRO A 169 -14.57 -12.43 -2.29
C PRO A 169 -14.67 -13.76 -1.56
N ALA A 170 -15.46 -14.73 -2.04
CA ALA A 170 -15.58 -16.05 -1.42
C ALA A 170 -14.28 -16.88 -1.56
N THR A 171 -13.39 -16.49 -2.47
CA THR A 171 -12.08 -17.15 -2.66
C THR A 171 -11.04 -16.72 -1.63
N ALA A 172 -11.35 -15.77 -0.74
CA ALA A 172 -10.43 -15.30 0.28
C ALA A 172 -10.00 -16.45 1.21
N PRO A 173 -8.69 -16.78 1.30
CA PRO A 173 -8.22 -17.88 2.16
C PRO A 173 -8.49 -17.67 3.65
N ASP A 174 -8.62 -16.41 4.08
CA ASP A 174 -8.86 -16.01 5.46
C ASP A 174 -9.74 -14.74 5.46
N PRO A 175 -11.07 -14.89 5.28
CA PRO A 175 -11.98 -13.77 5.10
C PRO A 175 -12.12 -12.95 6.38
N GLU A 176 -12.14 -13.56 7.57
CA GLU A 176 -12.24 -12.84 8.84
C GLU A 176 -11.03 -11.93 9.08
N ARG A 177 -9.82 -12.44 8.83
CA ARG A 177 -8.59 -11.65 8.98
C ARG A 177 -8.51 -10.53 7.95
N LEU A 178 -8.94 -10.79 6.71
CA LEU A 178 -9.05 -9.77 5.68
C LEU A 178 -10.03 -8.66 6.11
N ALA A 179 -11.24 -9.02 6.56
CA ALA A 179 -12.24 -8.08 7.05
C ALA A 179 -11.71 -7.19 8.19
N LYS A 180 -11.06 -7.79 9.18
CA LYS A 180 -10.46 -7.05 10.31
C LYS A 180 -9.41 -6.03 9.86
N ARG A 181 -8.67 -6.33 8.79
CA ARG A 181 -7.66 -5.42 8.22
C ARG A 181 -8.30 -4.33 7.37
N LEU A 182 -9.29 -4.67 6.55
CA LEU A 182 -10.03 -3.71 5.73
C LEU A 182 -10.78 -2.69 6.59
N ALA A 183 -11.34 -3.08 7.74
CA ALA A 183 -11.99 -2.16 8.68
C ALA A 183 -11.04 -1.06 9.19
N ARG A 184 -9.75 -1.35 9.30
CA ARG A 184 -8.74 -0.35 9.66
C ARG A 184 -8.47 0.62 8.52
N ASP A 185 -8.35 0.12 7.29
CA ASP A 185 -8.16 0.97 6.11
C ASP A 185 -9.40 1.85 5.86
N ALA A 186 -10.62 1.30 6.04
CA ALA A 186 -11.88 2.02 5.91
C ALA A 186 -11.99 3.24 6.85
N THR A 187 -11.26 3.25 7.96
CA THR A 187 -11.26 4.32 8.96
C THR A 187 -10.02 5.23 8.88
N ASP A 188 -9.13 5.06 7.88
CA ASP A 188 -7.94 5.90 7.74
C ASP A 188 -8.27 7.31 7.21
N VAL A 189 -8.37 8.28 8.11
CA VAL A 189 -8.75 9.67 7.79
C VAL A 189 -7.84 10.32 6.72
N LYS A 190 -6.60 9.87 6.55
CA LYS A 190 -5.61 10.55 5.71
C LYS A 190 -5.50 10.00 4.29
N HIS A 191 -6.04 8.83 4.00
CA HIS A 191 -5.78 8.12 2.74
C HIS A 191 -7.07 7.73 2.03
N ALA A 192 -7.54 8.59 1.12
CA ALA A 192 -8.84 8.43 0.43
C ALA A 192 -8.98 7.07 -0.27
N GLU A 193 -7.96 6.65 -1.03
CA GLU A 193 -7.95 5.34 -1.71
C GLU A 193 -8.11 4.16 -0.73
N ALA A 194 -7.34 4.14 0.37
CA ALA A 194 -7.39 3.06 1.34
C ALA A 194 -8.77 2.97 2.01
N ARG A 195 -9.37 4.13 2.35
CA ARG A 195 -10.74 4.16 2.90
C ARG A 195 -11.75 3.57 1.92
N TRP A 196 -11.71 4.04 0.68
CA TRP A 196 -12.66 3.62 -0.34
C TRP A 196 -12.51 2.12 -0.62
N CYS A 197 -11.28 1.63 -0.82
CA CYS A 197 -11.01 0.22 -1.04
C CYS A 197 -11.41 -0.64 0.16
N GLY A 198 -11.11 -0.18 1.37
CA GLY A 198 -11.50 -0.83 2.62
C GLY A 198 -13.01 -0.97 2.74
N ALA A 199 -13.75 0.12 2.55
CA ALA A 199 -15.21 0.12 2.61
C ALA A 199 -15.85 -0.74 1.50
N TYR A 200 -15.34 -0.65 0.27
CA TYR A 200 -15.81 -1.43 -0.86
C TYR A 200 -15.63 -2.93 -0.60
N LEU A 201 -14.42 -3.38 -0.26
CA LEU A 201 -14.16 -4.81 -0.03
C LEU A 201 -14.90 -5.34 1.20
N LEU A 202 -15.09 -4.55 2.26
CA LEU A 202 -15.92 -4.97 3.40
C LEU A 202 -17.36 -5.22 3.00
N LYS A 203 -17.94 -4.34 2.17
CA LYS A 203 -19.29 -4.51 1.64
C LYS A 203 -19.39 -5.81 0.84
N GLU A 204 -18.43 -6.06 -0.05
CA GLU A 204 -18.42 -7.26 -0.89
C GLU A 204 -18.12 -8.55 -0.09
N LEU A 205 -17.39 -8.45 1.02
CA LEU A 205 -17.05 -9.60 1.88
C LEU A 205 -18.15 -9.93 2.91
N ALA A 206 -19.06 -9.00 3.21
CA ALA A 206 -20.12 -9.19 4.21
C ALA A 206 -20.97 -10.48 3.99
N PRO A 207 -21.39 -10.84 2.76
CA PRO A 207 -22.11 -12.09 2.51
C PRO A 207 -21.30 -13.36 2.77
N VAL A 208 -19.96 -13.28 2.70
CA VAL A 208 -19.05 -14.40 2.97
C VAL A 208 -18.90 -14.60 4.47
N LEU A 209 -18.84 -13.52 5.25
CA LEU A 209 -18.68 -13.55 6.71
C LEU A 209 -19.97 -13.91 7.46
N ALA A 210 -21.14 -13.77 6.81
CA ALA A 210 -22.43 -14.08 7.40
C ALA A 210 -22.81 -15.57 7.31
N ARG A 211 -21.94 -16.41 6.74
CA ARG A 211 -22.10 -17.86 6.62
C ARG A 211 -21.37 -18.58 7.75
#